data_AF-R9MCK7-F1
#
_entry.id   AF-R9MCK7-F1
#
_cell.length_a   1.000
_cell.length_b   1.000
_cell.length_c   1.000
_cell.angle_alpha   90.00
_cell.angle_beta   90.00
_cell.angle_gamma   90.00
#
_symmetry.space_group_name_H-M   'P 1'
#
loop_
_entity.id
_entity.type
_entity.pdbx_description
1 polymer ?
#
loop_
_entity_poly.entity_id
_entity_poly.type
_entity_poly.pdbx_seq_one_letter_code
_entity_poly.pdbx_strand_id
1 'polypeptide(L)'
;MNGKKKFDRNKVQGLIDMKDWKGLREYDFRGVDLSSMYFWQAELDGMDFSGADLYCVTFSGTTLKNANFRNASLRCVDLCSSIIGGADFRGADIARVEFPDMYMDGVIMDETTSHFHTHCPEEGGFTGYKKACTLTEHPYIVELKIPAHALRSSATTNKCRCSEAEVMSVTRLDGTDDGTDIVRSWWNPYFLYKAGETVKADGFDENRWNECAPGIHFFMTREEAVDYVF
;
A
#
# COMPACT_ATOMS: atom_id res chain seq x y z
N MET A 1 26.99 24.68 9.76
CA MET A 1 26.38 24.82 8.42
C MET A 1 27.04 23.78 7.53
N ASN A 2 26.38 22.65 7.31
CA ASN A 2 26.96 21.46 6.69
C ASN A 2 27.32 21.72 5.22
N GLY A 3 28.56 21.44 4.83
CA GLY A 3 29.13 21.67 3.49
C GLY A 3 28.59 20.74 2.40
N LYS A 4 27.30 20.39 2.43
CA LYS A 4 26.65 19.66 1.35
C LYS A 4 26.35 20.60 0.18
N LYS A 5 26.52 20.08 -1.04
CA LYS A 5 26.14 20.71 -2.30
C LYS A 5 24.61 20.79 -2.37
N LYS A 6 24.09 21.89 -2.93
CA LYS A 6 22.68 22.00 -3.26
C LYS A 6 22.30 20.94 -4.30
N PHE A 7 21.11 20.35 -4.18
CA PHE A 7 20.57 19.40 -5.14
C PHE A 7 20.61 19.94 -6.58
N ASP A 8 21.08 19.09 -7.48
CA ASP A 8 21.13 19.30 -8.92
C ASP A 8 20.72 17.97 -9.56
N ARG A 9 19.51 17.91 -10.13
CA ARG A 9 18.90 16.66 -10.62
C ARG A 9 19.78 15.96 -11.66
N ASN A 10 20.41 16.71 -12.58
CA ASN A 10 21.22 16.11 -13.64
C ASN A 10 22.52 15.51 -13.08
N LYS A 11 23.16 16.19 -12.14
CA LYS A 11 24.37 15.66 -11.49
C LYS A 11 24.06 14.45 -10.64
N VAL A 12 22.97 14.51 -9.85
CA VAL A 12 22.51 13.38 -9.04
C VAL A 12 22.17 12.20 -9.94
N GLN A 13 21.46 12.42 -11.06
CA GLN A 13 21.17 11.36 -12.03
C GLN A 13 22.46 10.74 -12.58
N GLY A 14 23.45 11.55 -12.96
CA GLY A 14 24.75 11.04 -13.40
C GLY A 14 25.46 10.18 -12.35
N LEU A 15 25.36 10.55 -11.07
CA LEU A 15 25.90 9.72 -9.97
C LEU A 15 25.13 8.41 -9.82
N ILE A 16 23.80 8.43 -9.98
CA ILE A 16 22.96 7.24 -9.97
C ILE A 16 23.34 6.28 -11.11
N ASP A 17 23.45 6.82 -12.32
CA ASP A 17 23.80 6.05 -13.52
C ASP A 17 25.18 5.39 -13.38
N MET A 18 26.11 6.07 -12.71
CA MET A 18 27.45 5.57 -12.41
C MET A 18 27.53 4.68 -11.16
N LYS A 19 26.41 4.51 -10.44
CA LYS A 19 26.33 3.84 -9.13
C LYS A 19 27.29 4.43 -8.08
N ASP A 20 27.51 5.74 -8.13
CA ASP A 20 28.33 6.48 -7.17
C ASP A 20 27.52 6.96 -5.97
N TRP A 21 27.22 6.01 -5.07
CA TRP A 21 26.48 6.27 -3.83
C TRP A 21 27.26 7.12 -2.82
N LYS A 22 28.59 7.17 -2.93
CA LYS A 22 29.43 8.03 -2.10
C LYS A 22 29.28 9.48 -2.55
N GLY A 23 29.31 9.73 -3.85
CA GLY A 23 29.06 11.05 -4.43
C GLY A 23 27.70 11.62 -4.06
N LEU A 24 26.66 10.77 -3.96
CA LEU A 24 25.33 11.20 -3.50
C LEU A 24 25.38 11.84 -2.10
N ARG A 25 26.23 11.36 -1.20
CA ARG A 25 26.33 11.88 0.18
C ARG A 25 26.82 13.33 0.25
N GLU A 26 27.42 13.84 -0.82
CA GLU A 26 27.82 15.23 -0.93
C GLU A 26 26.64 16.18 -1.15
N TYR A 27 25.46 15.69 -1.52
CA TYR A 27 24.27 16.51 -1.82
C TYR A 27 23.28 16.57 -0.66
N ASP A 28 22.59 17.71 -0.59
CA ASP A 28 21.45 17.94 0.31
C ASP A 28 20.13 17.57 -0.37
N PHE A 29 19.43 16.58 0.19
CA PHE A 29 18.17 16.05 -0.33
C PHE A 29 16.95 16.52 0.47
N ARG A 30 17.12 17.39 1.46
CA ARG A 30 16.02 17.87 2.30
C ARG A 30 15.14 18.83 1.52
N GLY A 31 13.83 18.60 1.53
CA GLY A 31 12.86 19.49 0.90
C GLY A 31 12.95 19.58 -0.63
N VAL A 32 13.65 18.64 -1.29
CA VAL A 32 13.86 18.69 -2.75
C VAL A 32 12.89 17.77 -3.49
N ASP A 33 12.71 18.05 -4.78
CA ASP A 33 11.91 17.22 -5.68
C ASP A 33 12.76 16.12 -6.33
N LEU A 34 12.56 14.90 -5.83
CA LEU A 34 13.15 13.66 -6.33
C LEU A 34 12.15 12.82 -7.12
N SER A 35 10.96 13.35 -7.42
CA SER A 35 9.87 12.61 -8.06
C SER A 35 10.34 11.84 -9.29
N SER A 36 9.89 10.59 -9.37
CA SER A 36 10.17 9.64 -10.46
C SER A 36 11.66 9.32 -10.70
N MET A 37 12.54 9.57 -9.72
CA MET A 37 13.93 9.12 -9.80
C MET A 37 14.06 7.64 -9.42
N TYR A 38 15.10 6.99 -9.94
CA TYR A 38 15.33 5.56 -9.78
C TYR A 38 16.63 5.31 -9.01
N PHE A 39 16.54 4.88 -7.76
CA PHE A 39 17.68 4.59 -6.88
C PHE A 39 17.93 3.09 -6.70
N TRP A 40 17.51 2.23 -7.65
CA TRP A 40 17.63 0.77 -7.54
C TRP A 40 18.99 0.31 -6.99
N GLN A 41 18.96 -0.51 -5.94
CA GLN A 41 20.15 -1.09 -5.31
C GLN A 41 21.16 -0.08 -4.74
N ALA A 42 20.78 1.18 -4.52
CA ALA A 42 21.66 2.19 -3.94
C ALA A 42 21.92 1.99 -2.44
N GLU A 43 23.13 2.40 -2.01
CA GLU A 43 23.54 2.39 -0.60
C GLU A 43 23.30 3.77 0.05
N LEU A 44 22.10 3.98 0.59
CA LEU A 44 21.59 5.27 1.07
C LEU A 44 21.44 5.34 2.60
N ASP A 45 22.11 4.44 3.33
CA ASP A 45 22.12 4.42 4.80
C ASP A 45 22.45 5.80 5.40
N GLY A 46 21.64 6.24 6.36
CA GLY A 46 21.77 7.49 7.10
C GLY A 46 21.48 8.77 6.31
N MET A 47 20.98 8.67 5.08
CA MET A 47 20.66 9.85 4.27
C MET A 47 19.42 10.58 4.80
N ASP A 48 19.40 11.90 4.58
CA ASP A 48 18.32 12.78 5.04
C ASP A 48 17.50 13.27 3.85
N PHE A 49 16.31 12.70 3.72
CA PHE A 49 15.26 13.02 2.75
C PHE A 49 14.10 13.80 3.39
N SER A 50 14.30 14.39 4.57
CA SER A 50 13.21 15.07 5.27
C SER A 50 12.59 16.19 4.43
N GLY A 51 11.26 16.19 4.36
CA GLY A 51 10.48 17.12 3.55
C GLY A 51 10.58 16.93 2.02
N ALA A 52 11.32 15.94 1.53
CA ALA A 52 11.47 15.71 0.09
C ALA A 52 10.16 15.24 -0.55
N ASP A 53 9.97 15.57 -1.83
CA ASP A 53 8.96 14.91 -2.66
C ASP A 53 9.58 13.69 -3.34
N LEU A 54 9.13 12.51 -2.93
CA LEU A 54 9.57 11.21 -3.41
C LEU A 54 8.46 10.54 -4.25
N TYR A 55 7.49 11.30 -4.77
CA TYR A 55 6.41 10.75 -5.57
C TYR A 55 6.91 9.82 -6.69
N CYS A 56 6.42 8.57 -6.70
CA CYS A 56 6.83 7.53 -7.66
C CYS A 56 8.35 7.28 -7.75
N VAL A 57 9.10 7.52 -6.68
CA VAL A 57 10.52 7.13 -6.61
C VAL A 57 10.64 5.62 -6.45
N THR A 58 11.67 5.05 -7.09
CA THR A 58 11.97 3.64 -6.92
C THR A 58 13.21 3.44 -6.07
N PHE A 59 13.03 2.82 -4.91
CA PHE A 59 14.09 2.44 -3.97
C PHE A 59 14.30 0.92 -3.90
N SER A 60 13.74 0.12 -4.82
CA SER A 60 13.81 -1.33 -4.69
C SER A 60 15.24 -1.88 -4.61
N GLY A 61 15.45 -2.79 -3.66
CA GLY A 61 16.75 -3.37 -3.33
C GLY A 61 17.76 -2.44 -2.66
N THR A 62 17.37 -1.23 -2.22
CA THR A 62 18.29 -0.28 -1.57
C THR A 62 18.58 -0.63 -0.11
N THR A 63 19.66 -0.05 0.42
CA THR A 63 19.85 0.08 1.86
C THR A 63 19.54 1.51 2.29
N LEU A 64 18.67 1.65 3.28
CA LEU A 64 18.13 2.92 3.79
C LEU A 64 18.15 2.90 5.33
N LYS A 65 19.10 2.17 5.94
CA LYS A 65 19.16 2.02 7.40
C LYS A 65 19.35 3.39 8.05
N ASN A 66 18.55 3.69 9.05
CA ASN A 66 18.56 4.98 9.76
C ASN A 66 18.37 6.21 8.84
N ALA A 67 17.77 6.05 7.66
CA ALA A 67 17.44 7.19 6.80
C ALA A 67 16.32 8.04 7.42
N ASN A 68 16.35 9.34 7.16
CA ASN A 68 15.35 10.28 7.66
C ASN A 68 14.36 10.65 6.54
N PHE A 69 13.11 10.22 6.66
CA PHE A 69 12.00 10.51 5.76
C PHE A 69 10.96 11.44 6.39
N ARG A 70 11.29 12.11 7.50
CA ARG A 70 10.32 12.94 8.23
C ARG A 70 9.68 13.98 7.34
N ASN A 71 8.35 14.07 7.37
CA ASN A 71 7.56 15.00 6.56
C ASN A 71 7.75 14.86 5.03
N ALA A 72 8.33 13.77 4.54
CA ALA A 72 8.48 13.53 3.10
C ALA A 72 7.18 12.99 2.47
N SER A 73 6.99 13.24 1.18
CA SER A 73 5.89 12.65 0.39
C SER A 73 6.40 11.38 -0.31
N LEU A 74 6.09 10.20 0.22
CA LEU A 74 6.43 8.89 -0.36
C LEU A 74 5.29 8.25 -1.16
N ARG A 75 4.36 9.06 -1.64
CA ARG A 75 3.21 8.57 -2.39
C ARG A 75 3.66 7.73 -3.60
N CYS A 76 3.14 6.51 -3.71
CA CYS A 76 3.47 5.57 -4.78
C CYS A 76 4.96 5.19 -4.88
N VAL A 77 5.72 5.23 -3.77
CA VAL A 77 7.11 4.77 -3.74
C VAL A 77 7.18 3.24 -3.72
N ASP A 78 8.13 2.70 -4.48
CA ASP A 78 8.49 1.27 -4.43
C ASP A 78 9.70 1.06 -3.50
N LEU A 79 9.48 0.32 -2.40
CA LEU A 79 10.51 -0.10 -1.43
C LEU A 79 10.74 -1.63 -1.44
N CYS A 80 10.30 -2.35 -2.47
CA CYS A 80 10.43 -3.80 -2.55
C CYS A 80 11.87 -4.28 -2.29
N SER A 81 12.03 -5.28 -1.42
CA SER A 81 13.34 -5.85 -1.04
C SER A 81 14.34 -4.84 -0.46
N SER A 82 13.90 -3.69 0.04
CA SER A 82 14.79 -2.69 0.66
C SER A 82 15.08 -3.02 2.12
N ILE A 83 16.20 -2.49 2.64
CA ILE A 83 16.55 -2.61 4.06
C ILE A 83 16.40 -1.24 4.71
N ILE A 84 15.31 -1.03 5.44
CA ILE A 84 14.97 0.30 6.02
C ILE A 84 15.07 0.35 7.54
N GLY A 85 15.77 -0.62 8.16
CA GLY A 85 15.81 -0.71 9.63
C GLY A 85 16.30 0.59 10.29
N GLY A 86 15.57 1.06 11.30
CA GLY A 86 15.84 2.33 11.98
C GLY A 86 15.42 3.61 11.23
N ALA A 87 14.86 3.51 10.02
CA ALA A 87 14.44 4.69 9.26
C ALA A 87 13.23 5.40 9.91
N ASP A 88 13.19 6.73 9.80
CA ASP A 88 12.20 7.59 10.45
C ASP A 88 11.20 8.18 9.45
N PHE A 89 9.94 7.72 9.53
CA PHE A 89 8.83 8.14 8.66
C PHE A 89 7.81 9.03 9.39
N ARG A 90 8.13 9.58 10.56
CA ARG A 90 7.19 10.44 11.31
C ARG A 90 6.83 11.68 10.49
N GLY A 91 5.54 11.95 10.34
CA GLY A 91 5.02 13.03 9.50
C GLY A 91 5.01 12.74 8.00
N ALA A 92 5.54 11.60 7.55
CA ALA A 92 5.63 11.26 6.15
C ALA A 92 4.27 10.81 5.59
N ASP A 93 4.04 11.07 4.30
CA ASP A 93 2.91 10.52 3.56
C ASP A 93 3.32 9.24 2.84
N ILE A 94 2.89 8.09 3.35
CA ILE A 94 3.21 6.76 2.81
C ILE A 94 2.06 6.14 1.99
N ALA A 95 1.14 6.94 1.46
CA ALA A 95 0.04 6.42 0.65
C ALA A 95 0.55 5.59 -0.54
N ARG A 96 0.03 4.38 -0.71
CA ARG A 96 0.41 3.46 -1.80
C ARG A 96 1.90 3.12 -1.86
N VAL A 97 2.62 3.20 -0.74
CA VAL A 97 3.97 2.64 -0.66
C VAL A 97 3.87 1.12 -0.69
N GLU A 98 4.65 0.49 -1.56
CA GLU A 98 4.76 -0.96 -1.64
C GLU A 98 5.83 -1.46 -0.67
N PHE A 99 5.42 -2.32 0.28
CA PHE A 99 6.30 -2.89 1.30
C PHE A 99 6.56 -4.42 1.19
N PRO A 100 6.40 -5.10 0.04
CA PRO A 100 6.65 -6.54 0.00
C PRO A 100 8.12 -6.84 0.35
N ASP A 101 8.30 -7.84 1.22
CA ASP A 101 9.60 -8.42 1.58
C ASP A 101 10.63 -7.41 2.14
N MET A 102 10.17 -6.40 2.88
CA MET A 102 11.03 -5.38 3.48
C MET A 102 11.47 -5.72 4.92
N TYR A 103 12.73 -5.43 5.26
CA TYR A 103 13.22 -5.55 6.64
C TYR A 103 12.98 -4.25 7.43
N MET A 104 12.02 -4.30 8.36
CA MET A 104 11.49 -3.13 9.09
C MET A 104 11.91 -3.02 10.55
N ASP A 105 12.92 -3.78 10.97
CA ASP A 105 13.34 -3.76 12.37
C ASP A 105 13.74 -2.34 12.81
N GLY A 106 13.14 -1.86 13.90
CA GLY A 106 13.38 -0.52 14.43
C GLY A 106 12.88 0.64 13.57
N VAL A 107 12.07 0.42 12.52
CA VAL A 107 11.43 1.52 11.77
C VAL A 107 10.59 2.36 12.71
N ILE A 108 10.68 3.68 12.55
CA ILE A 108 10.04 4.66 13.42
C ILE A 108 8.86 5.31 12.68
N MET A 109 7.65 5.08 13.18
CA MET A 109 6.39 5.69 12.74
C MET A 109 5.56 6.05 13.98
N ASP A 110 4.68 7.03 13.85
CA ASP A 110 3.73 7.43 14.89
C ASP A 110 2.43 7.96 14.24
N GLU A 111 1.50 8.46 15.06
CA GLU A 111 0.22 9.01 14.60
C GLU A 111 0.33 10.18 13.62
N THR A 112 1.53 10.76 13.43
CA THR A 112 1.76 11.81 12.43
C THR A 112 2.08 11.26 11.05
N THR A 113 2.41 9.96 10.92
CA THR A 113 2.59 9.30 9.62
C THR A 113 1.23 9.06 8.97
N SER A 114 1.02 9.51 7.73
CA SER A 114 -0.23 9.23 7.00
C SER A 114 -0.38 7.72 6.78
N HIS A 115 -1.61 7.18 6.79
CA HIS A 115 -1.85 5.74 6.69
C HIS A 115 -1.18 4.88 7.79
N PHE A 116 -0.83 5.50 8.94
CA PHE A 116 -0.36 4.78 10.12
C PHE A 116 -1.40 3.80 10.67
N HIS A 117 -2.65 4.26 10.83
CA HIS A 117 -3.79 3.41 11.18
C HIS A 117 -4.32 2.65 9.96
N THR A 118 -4.99 1.52 10.20
CA THR A 118 -5.73 0.81 9.15
C THR A 118 -6.85 1.70 8.59
N HIS A 119 -7.10 1.57 7.30
CA HIS A 119 -8.18 2.24 6.60
C HIS A 119 -9.55 1.69 7.03
N CYS A 120 -9.66 0.38 7.25
CA CYS A 120 -10.87 -0.20 7.83
C CYS A 120 -10.94 0.02 9.35
N PRO A 121 -12.15 0.13 9.94
CA PRO A 121 -12.34 0.23 11.37
C PRO A 121 -11.66 -0.92 12.15
N GLU A 122 -11.03 -0.60 13.27
CA GLU A 122 -10.37 -1.59 14.14
C GLU A 122 -11.38 -2.40 14.97
N GLU A 123 -12.52 -1.79 15.31
CA GLU A 123 -13.56 -2.38 16.15
C GLU A 123 -14.94 -2.35 15.49
N GLY A 124 -15.82 -3.23 15.96
CA GLY A 124 -17.21 -3.30 15.51
C GLY A 124 -17.38 -3.99 14.15
N GLY A 125 -18.65 -4.21 13.81
CA GLY A 125 -19.01 -4.70 12.47
C GLY A 125 -19.29 -3.54 11.53
N PHE A 126 -18.95 -3.70 10.26
CA PHE A 126 -19.13 -2.66 9.25
C PHE A 126 -19.38 -3.25 7.86
N THR A 127 -19.80 -2.40 6.92
CA THR A 127 -20.02 -2.78 5.53
C THR A 127 -18.75 -2.54 4.71
N GLY A 128 -18.45 -3.47 3.80
CA GLY A 128 -17.44 -3.32 2.77
C GLY A 128 -17.96 -3.81 1.42
N TYR A 129 -17.25 -3.49 0.35
CA TYR A 129 -17.68 -3.76 -1.02
C TYR A 129 -16.57 -4.46 -1.81
N LYS A 130 -16.91 -5.54 -2.50
CA LYS A 130 -16.00 -6.32 -3.33
C LYS A 130 -16.47 -6.27 -4.78
N LYS A 131 -15.60 -5.87 -5.70
CA LYS A 131 -15.81 -6.16 -7.12
C LYS A 131 -15.51 -7.62 -7.42
N ALA A 132 -16.49 -8.35 -7.92
CA ALA A 132 -16.45 -9.78 -8.26
C ALA A 132 -16.90 -9.98 -9.71
N CYS A 133 -17.00 -11.23 -10.17
CA CYS A 133 -17.49 -11.52 -11.52
C CYS A 133 -18.29 -12.81 -11.63
N THR A 134 -19.03 -12.93 -12.73
CA THR A 134 -19.65 -14.19 -13.15
C THR A 134 -18.65 -15.12 -13.82
N LEU A 135 -19.09 -16.32 -14.20
CA LEU A 135 -18.31 -17.25 -15.03
C LEU A 135 -17.86 -16.62 -16.36
N THR A 136 -18.72 -15.79 -16.96
CA THR A 136 -18.44 -15.06 -18.20
C THR A 136 -17.73 -13.71 -17.98
N GLU A 137 -17.11 -13.52 -16.81
CA GLU A 137 -16.29 -12.35 -16.47
C GLU A 137 -17.05 -11.01 -16.52
N HIS A 138 -18.37 -11.04 -16.37
CA HIS A 138 -19.15 -9.81 -16.23
C HIS A 138 -19.03 -9.31 -14.78
N PRO A 139 -18.71 -8.02 -14.55
CA PRO A 139 -18.40 -7.51 -13.21
C PRO A 139 -19.67 -7.21 -12.39
N TYR A 140 -19.58 -7.50 -11.10
CA TYR A 140 -20.62 -7.22 -10.09
C TYR A 140 -19.98 -6.64 -8.83
N ILE A 141 -20.80 -6.00 -8.02
CA ILE A 141 -20.44 -5.57 -6.67
C ILE A 141 -21.14 -6.47 -5.66
N VAL A 142 -20.34 -7.01 -4.74
CA VAL A 142 -20.80 -7.75 -3.58
C VAL A 142 -20.75 -6.82 -2.38
N GLU A 143 -21.89 -6.64 -1.72
CA GLU A 143 -21.95 -5.99 -0.42
C GLU A 143 -21.64 -7.02 0.67
N LEU A 144 -20.69 -6.69 1.52
CA LEU A 144 -20.17 -7.55 2.57
C LEU A 144 -20.43 -6.90 3.92
N LYS A 145 -20.87 -7.69 4.88
CA LYS A 145 -20.85 -7.31 6.29
C LYS A 145 -19.70 -8.00 6.97
N ILE A 146 -18.70 -7.22 7.36
CA ILE A 146 -17.52 -7.67 8.09
C ILE A 146 -17.90 -7.70 9.57
N PRO A 147 -17.92 -8.89 10.23
CA PRO A 147 -18.31 -8.97 11.63
C PRO A 147 -17.22 -8.44 12.57
N ALA A 148 -17.63 -8.05 13.78
CA ALA A 148 -16.73 -7.49 14.79
C ALA A 148 -15.58 -8.41 15.22
N HIS A 149 -15.65 -9.72 14.93
CA HIS A 149 -14.59 -10.68 15.28
C HIS A 149 -13.69 -11.08 14.10
N ALA A 150 -14.01 -10.69 12.86
CA ALA A 150 -13.19 -11.07 11.70
C ALA A 150 -11.80 -10.40 11.77
N LEU A 151 -10.72 -11.11 11.48
CA LEU A 151 -9.43 -10.42 11.32
C LEU A 151 -9.56 -9.44 10.14
N ARG A 152 -8.93 -8.27 10.25
CA ARG A 152 -9.00 -7.21 9.22
C ARG A 152 -7.71 -6.42 9.15
N SER A 153 -7.39 -5.94 7.95
CA SER A 153 -6.18 -5.18 7.71
C SER A 153 -6.28 -4.37 6.41
N SER A 154 -5.38 -3.41 6.24
CA SER A 154 -5.17 -2.64 5.02
C SER A 154 -3.76 -2.06 5.10
N ALA A 155 -2.91 -2.15 4.07
CA ALA A 155 -1.58 -1.54 4.16
C ALA A 155 -1.70 -0.01 3.98
N THR A 156 -1.18 0.51 2.88
CA THR A 156 -1.04 1.93 2.59
C THR A 156 -2.04 2.43 1.54
N THR A 157 -2.91 1.56 1.04
CA THR A 157 -3.99 1.92 0.11
C THR A 157 -5.35 1.89 0.80
N ASN A 158 -6.41 2.26 0.09
CA ASN A 158 -7.79 2.14 0.59
C ASN A 158 -8.32 0.69 0.48
N LYS A 159 -7.57 -0.21 -0.15
CA LYS A 159 -7.92 -1.62 -0.23
C LYS A 159 -7.74 -2.26 1.15
N CYS A 160 -8.78 -2.92 1.61
CA CYS A 160 -8.80 -3.65 2.86
C CYS A 160 -8.87 -5.15 2.61
N ARG A 161 -8.59 -5.94 3.65
CA ARG A 161 -8.69 -7.40 3.67
C ARG A 161 -9.38 -7.82 4.95
N CYS A 162 -10.22 -8.85 4.90
CA CYS A 162 -10.72 -9.53 6.10
C CYS A 162 -10.61 -11.06 6.00
N SER A 163 -10.67 -11.73 7.15
CA SER A 163 -10.69 -13.20 7.22
C SER A 163 -12.09 -13.77 6.94
N GLU A 164 -13.15 -12.99 7.16
CA GLU A 164 -14.53 -13.47 7.11
C GLU A 164 -15.49 -12.31 6.82
N ALA A 165 -16.55 -12.60 6.05
CA ALA A 165 -17.64 -11.67 5.80
C ALA A 165 -18.95 -12.41 5.50
N GLU A 166 -20.07 -11.81 5.90
CA GLU A 166 -21.41 -12.21 5.46
C GLU A 166 -21.72 -11.51 4.12
N VAL A 167 -22.16 -12.26 3.12
CA VAL A 167 -22.52 -11.72 1.80
C VAL A 167 -23.94 -11.22 1.85
N MET A 168 -24.11 -9.90 1.81
CA MET A 168 -25.42 -9.26 2.00
C MET A 168 -26.21 -9.19 0.68
N SER A 169 -25.56 -8.76 -0.40
CA SER A 169 -26.19 -8.56 -1.71
C SER A 169 -25.17 -8.66 -2.84
N VAL A 170 -25.67 -8.92 -4.04
CA VAL A 170 -24.90 -8.93 -5.29
C VAL A 170 -25.64 -8.07 -6.30
N THR A 171 -24.98 -7.04 -6.84
CA THR A 171 -25.58 -6.10 -7.78
C THR A 171 -24.68 -5.81 -8.97
N ARG A 172 -25.26 -5.37 -10.08
CA ARG A 172 -24.51 -4.83 -11.22
C ARG A 172 -23.73 -3.57 -10.81
N LEU A 173 -22.77 -3.14 -11.63
CA LEU A 173 -21.97 -1.94 -11.34
C LEU A 173 -22.83 -0.67 -11.19
N ASP A 174 -23.92 -0.55 -11.95
CA ASP A 174 -24.89 0.55 -11.86
C ASP A 174 -25.84 0.45 -10.65
N GLY A 175 -25.76 -0.63 -9.88
CA GLY A 175 -26.58 -0.87 -8.69
C GLY A 175 -27.85 -1.66 -8.95
N THR A 176 -28.13 -2.04 -10.20
CA THR A 176 -29.31 -2.85 -10.52
C THR A 176 -29.16 -4.29 -10.00
N ASP A 177 -30.27 -4.84 -9.51
CA ASP A 177 -30.43 -6.25 -9.15
C ASP A 177 -31.15 -6.96 -10.30
N ASP A 178 -30.50 -7.96 -10.89
CA ASP A 178 -31.03 -8.78 -11.98
C ASP A 178 -31.36 -10.21 -11.54
N GLY A 179 -31.38 -10.47 -10.23
CA GLY A 179 -31.62 -11.79 -9.64
C GLY A 179 -30.37 -12.66 -9.55
N THR A 180 -29.19 -12.15 -9.89
CA THR A 180 -27.93 -12.88 -9.68
C THR A 180 -27.60 -12.94 -8.18
N ASP A 181 -27.63 -14.14 -7.60
CA ASP A 181 -27.36 -14.36 -6.19
C ASP A 181 -25.95 -14.89 -5.90
N ILE A 182 -25.23 -15.35 -6.93
CA ILE A 182 -23.89 -15.94 -6.80
C ILE A 182 -22.90 -15.39 -7.84
N VAL A 183 -21.74 -14.95 -7.35
CA VAL A 183 -20.59 -14.51 -8.15
C VAL A 183 -19.30 -15.10 -7.58
N ARG A 184 -18.19 -14.99 -8.30
CA ARG A 184 -16.88 -15.53 -7.89
C ARG A 184 -15.82 -14.44 -7.81
N SER A 185 -14.74 -14.74 -7.07
CA SER A 185 -13.54 -13.93 -7.11
C SER A 185 -12.90 -13.95 -8.50
N TRP A 186 -12.31 -12.81 -8.88
CA TRP A 186 -11.48 -12.68 -10.08
C TRP A 186 -10.21 -13.52 -9.99
N TRP A 187 -9.61 -13.60 -8.79
CA TRP A 187 -8.32 -14.27 -8.57
C TRP A 187 -8.46 -15.77 -8.28
N ASN A 188 -9.51 -16.17 -7.54
CA ASN A 188 -9.78 -17.58 -7.24
C ASN A 188 -11.19 -17.92 -7.72
N PRO A 189 -11.35 -18.62 -8.86
CA PRO A 189 -12.67 -18.91 -9.41
C PRO A 189 -13.51 -19.86 -8.53
N TYR A 190 -12.89 -20.56 -7.58
CA TYR A 190 -13.57 -21.42 -6.61
C TYR A 190 -14.04 -20.68 -5.36
N PHE A 191 -13.62 -19.42 -5.17
CA PHE A 191 -14.10 -18.59 -4.09
C PHE A 191 -15.41 -17.91 -4.51
N LEU A 192 -16.53 -18.42 -4.01
CA LEU A 192 -17.87 -17.98 -4.38
C LEU A 192 -18.43 -17.03 -3.31
N TYR A 193 -19.07 -15.96 -3.76
CA TYR A 193 -19.87 -15.06 -2.94
C TYR A 193 -21.33 -15.30 -3.29
N LYS A 194 -22.06 -15.92 -2.37
CA LYS A 194 -23.49 -16.16 -2.52
C LYS A 194 -24.28 -15.40 -1.47
N ALA A 195 -25.29 -14.64 -1.89
CA ALA A 195 -26.09 -13.82 -1.00
C ALA A 195 -26.72 -14.65 0.14
N GLY A 196 -26.61 -14.16 1.37
CA GLY A 196 -27.05 -14.82 2.60
C GLY A 196 -26.06 -15.82 3.19
N GLU A 197 -24.91 -16.07 2.54
CA GLU A 197 -23.88 -16.99 3.06
C GLU A 197 -22.69 -16.23 3.67
N THR A 198 -22.03 -16.88 4.63
CA THR A 198 -20.75 -16.41 5.17
C THR A 198 -19.60 -17.00 4.38
N VAL A 199 -18.69 -16.14 3.93
CA VAL A 199 -17.45 -16.53 3.27
C VAL A 199 -16.26 -16.34 4.20
N LYS A 200 -15.29 -17.25 4.14
CA LYS A 200 -14.05 -17.20 4.93
C LYS A 200 -12.85 -17.30 4.01
N ALA A 201 -11.84 -16.46 4.25
CA ALA A 201 -10.58 -16.53 3.53
C ALA A 201 -9.73 -17.70 4.03
N ASP A 202 -9.12 -18.44 3.11
CA ASP A 202 -8.11 -19.43 3.44
C ASP A 202 -6.79 -18.73 3.81
N GLY A 203 -6.39 -18.84 5.09
CA GLY A 203 -5.07 -18.40 5.57
C GLY A 203 -4.86 -16.88 5.55
N PHE A 204 -5.67 -16.12 6.29
CA PHE A 204 -5.51 -14.66 6.41
C PHE A 204 -4.10 -14.26 6.88
N ASP A 205 -3.44 -13.38 6.13
CA ASP A 205 -2.14 -12.82 6.51
C ASP A 205 -2.32 -11.57 7.40
N GLU A 206 -1.91 -11.70 8.66
CA GLU A 206 -1.93 -10.64 9.67
C GLU A 206 -0.84 -9.58 9.44
N ASN A 207 0.17 -9.84 8.60
CA ASN A 207 1.13 -8.84 8.21
C ASN A 207 0.42 -7.77 7.37
N ARG A 208 0.08 -6.67 8.04
CA ARG A 208 -0.59 -5.52 7.44
C ARG A 208 0.13 -4.97 6.21
N TRP A 209 1.45 -5.04 6.18
CA TRP A 209 2.27 -4.44 5.13
C TRP A 209 2.29 -5.25 3.83
N ASN A 210 1.82 -6.49 3.88
CA ASN A 210 1.62 -7.32 2.70
C ASN A 210 0.25 -7.05 2.08
N GLU A 211 0.22 -6.15 1.09
CA GLU A 211 -1.01 -5.64 0.48
C GLU A 211 -1.69 -6.65 -0.45
N CYS A 212 -0.91 -7.53 -1.08
CA CYS A 212 -1.38 -8.59 -1.99
C CYS A 212 -1.47 -9.95 -1.29
N ALA A 213 -1.63 -9.93 0.04
CA ALA A 213 -1.69 -11.15 0.83
C ALA A 213 -3.07 -11.83 0.80
N PRO A 214 -3.14 -13.11 1.19
CA PRO A 214 -4.40 -13.82 1.35
C PRO A 214 -5.40 -13.09 2.27
N GLY A 215 -6.67 -13.15 1.89
CA GLY A 215 -7.78 -12.48 2.54
C GLY A 215 -8.93 -12.19 1.57
N ILE A 216 -10.12 -11.88 2.09
CA ILE A 216 -11.20 -11.32 1.28
C ILE A 216 -10.90 -9.84 1.10
N HIS A 217 -10.49 -9.43 -0.11
CA HIS A 217 -10.18 -8.02 -0.39
C HIS A 217 -11.47 -7.22 -0.59
N PHE A 218 -11.57 -6.03 -0.02
CA PHE A 218 -12.76 -5.17 -0.15
C PHE A 218 -12.39 -3.69 -0.05
N PHE A 219 -13.35 -2.83 -0.36
CA PHE A 219 -13.27 -1.38 -0.22
C PHE A 219 -14.32 -0.88 0.77
N MET A 220 -14.07 0.25 1.42
CA MET A 220 -15.00 0.82 2.41
C MET A 220 -16.23 1.43 1.75
N THR A 221 -16.11 1.86 0.50
CA THR A 221 -17.22 2.40 -0.27
C THR A 221 -17.52 1.60 -1.53
N ARG A 222 -18.77 1.65 -1.96
CA ARG A 222 -19.22 1.04 -3.21
C ARG A 222 -18.53 1.66 -4.42
N GLU A 223 -18.34 2.98 -4.40
CA GLU A 223 -17.72 3.74 -5.49
C GLU A 223 -16.26 3.31 -5.69
N GLU A 224 -15.47 3.20 -4.63
CA GLU A 224 -14.10 2.65 -4.71
C GLU A 224 -14.07 1.25 -5.31
N ALA A 225 -15.01 0.37 -4.92
CA ALA A 225 -15.11 -0.97 -5.50
C ALA A 225 -15.48 -0.93 -7.00
N VAL A 226 -16.37 -0.02 -7.41
CA VAL A 226 -16.77 0.18 -8.81
C VAL A 226 -15.65 0.77 -9.65
N ASP A 227 -14.83 1.66 -9.10
CA ASP A 227 -13.75 2.32 -9.82
C ASP A 227 -12.48 1.48 -9.87
N TYR A 228 -12.35 0.48 -8.99
CA TYR A 228 -11.18 -0.39 -8.97
C TYR A 228 -11.03 -1.19 -10.28
N VAL A 229 -9.86 -1.07 -10.91
CA VAL A 229 -9.47 -1.82 -12.11
C VAL A 229 -8.48 -2.91 -11.68
N PHE A 230 -8.67 -4.13 -12.19
CA PHE A 230 -7.82 -5.30 -11.90
C PHE A 230 -6.50 -5.25 -12.65
#